data_AF-A0A0S3TRU8-F1
#
_entry.id   AF-A0A0S3TRU8-F1
#
_cell.length_a   1.000
_cell.length_b   1.000
_cell.length_c   1.000
_cell.angle_alpha   90.00
_cell.angle_beta   90.00
_cell.angle_gamma   90.00
#
_symmetry.space_group_name_H-M   'P 1'
#
loop_
_entity.id
_entity.type
_entity.pdbx_description
1 polymer ?
#
loop_
_entity_poly.entity_id
_entity_poly.type
_entity_poly.pdbx_seq_one_letter_code
_entity_poly.pdbx_strand_id
1 'polypeptide(L)'
;MSRLVETQQKTRSGNHAIVIGSGMAGLLSARILTEHFERITVVERDRLPQQPEIRQGVPQANHVHALLTQGYRILEEWFPGIEEKLIAAGAPCVNWAMESCFFHAWGCAKRSSSDLITRTCSRPFLEWVVRGYLSSDRQVEFLSATQVKGLLT
;
A
#
# COMPACT_ATOMS: atom_id res chain seq x y z
N MET A 1 -7.21 30.12 3.90
CA MET A 1 -7.58 29.62 5.25
C MET A 1 -6.68 28.44 5.57
N SER A 2 -5.65 28.70 6.38
CA SER A 2 -4.59 27.77 6.76
C SER A 2 -5.12 26.69 7.70
N ARG A 3 -5.16 25.43 7.26
CA ARG A 3 -5.42 24.29 8.15
C ARG A 3 -4.15 24.05 8.95
N LEU A 4 -4.21 24.38 10.24
CA LEU A 4 -3.21 23.96 11.22
C LEU A 4 -3.15 22.43 11.20
N VAL A 5 -2.04 21.89 10.71
CA VAL A 5 -1.69 20.49 10.93
C VAL A 5 -1.27 20.42 12.39
N GLU A 6 -2.20 20.03 13.26
CA GLU A 6 -1.87 19.64 14.62
C GLU A 6 -0.93 18.44 14.54
N THR A 7 0.34 18.67 14.86
CA THR A 7 1.33 17.62 15.06
C THR A 7 0.94 16.84 16.32
N GLN A 8 0.08 15.83 16.16
CA GLN A 8 -0.23 14.87 17.22
C GLN A 8 1.10 14.29 17.73
N GLN A 9 1.39 14.49 19.01
CA GLN A 9 2.55 13.88 19.66
C GLN A 9 2.40 12.37 19.61
N LYS A 10 3.32 11.69 18.93
CA LYS A 10 3.41 10.22 18.89
C LYS A 10 3.64 9.67 20.30
N THR A 11 2.58 9.17 20.94
CA THR A 11 2.67 8.40 22.18
C THR A 11 3.14 6.99 21.83
N ARG A 12 4.44 6.72 22.06
CA ARG A 12 4.99 5.37 21.94
C ARG A 12 4.57 4.55 23.15
N SER A 13 3.62 3.64 22.98
CA SER A 13 3.03 2.88 24.10
C SER A 13 3.57 1.45 24.23
N GLY A 14 4.38 0.97 23.29
CA GLY A 14 4.95 -0.38 23.32
C GLY A 14 6.33 -0.49 22.68
N ASN A 15 7.16 -1.39 23.20
CA ASN A 15 8.55 -1.55 22.74
C ASN A 15 8.65 -2.25 21.37
N HIS A 16 7.71 -3.15 21.05
CA HIS A 16 7.78 -3.98 19.85
C HIS A 16 6.39 -4.45 19.38
N ALA A 17 6.12 -4.32 18.08
CA ALA A 17 4.95 -4.89 17.42
C ALA A 17 5.35 -5.96 16.41
N ILE A 18 4.49 -6.97 16.24
CA ILE A 18 4.65 -8.03 15.23
C ILE A 18 3.47 -7.96 14.25
N VAL A 19 3.78 -7.91 12.95
CA VAL A 19 2.78 -7.98 11.88
C VAL A 19 2.96 -9.32 11.15
N ILE A 20 1.89 -10.10 11.04
CA ILE A 20 1.91 -11.38 10.36
C ILE A 20 1.36 -11.19 8.94
N GLY A 21 2.23 -11.33 7.94
CA GLY A 21 1.96 -11.12 6.53
C GLY A 21 2.55 -9.81 6.01
N SER A 22 3.19 -9.87 4.84
CA SER A 22 3.81 -8.71 4.17
C SER A 22 3.09 -8.30 2.88
N GLY A 23 1.82 -8.70 2.74
CA GLY A 23 0.97 -8.16 1.67
C GLY A 23 0.58 -6.71 1.95
N MET A 24 -0.09 -6.05 0.98
CA MET A 24 -0.53 -4.66 1.12
C MET A 24 -1.15 -4.30 2.48
N ALA A 25 -2.07 -5.13 3.01
CA ALA A 25 -2.66 -4.88 4.32
C ALA A 25 -1.62 -4.86 5.44
N GLY A 26 -0.74 -5.86 5.51
CA GLY A 26 0.32 -5.94 6.52
C GLY A 26 1.37 -4.83 6.38
N LEU A 27 1.73 -4.45 5.15
CA LEU A 27 2.64 -3.32 4.91
C LEU A 27 2.03 -2.00 5.40
N LEU A 28 0.76 -1.74 5.08
CA LEU A 28 0.08 -0.53 5.56
C LEU A 28 -0.10 -0.54 7.07
N SER A 29 -0.42 -1.68 7.67
CA SER A 29 -0.43 -1.84 9.13
C SER A 29 0.94 -1.54 9.74
N ALA A 30 2.03 -2.08 9.16
CA ALA A 30 3.39 -1.82 9.63
C ALA A 30 3.73 -0.32 9.55
N ARG A 31 3.36 0.37 8.45
CA ARG A 31 3.54 1.83 8.33
C ARG A 31 2.85 2.59 9.45
N ILE A 32 1.61 2.26 9.79
CA ILE A 32 0.88 2.92 10.89
C ILE A 32 1.57 2.61 12.23
N LEU A 33 2.00 1.37 12.45
CA LEU A 33 2.65 0.97 13.71
C LEU A 33 3.98 1.69 13.97
N THR A 34 4.67 2.20 12.94
CA THR A 34 5.86 3.08 13.11
C THR A 34 5.58 4.37 13.87
N GLU A 35 4.31 4.72 14.08
CA GLU A 35 3.90 5.88 14.86
C GLU A 35 3.74 5.57 16.36
N HIS A 36 3.66 4.29 16.71
CA HIS A 36 3.28 3.83 18.05
C HIS A 36 4.31 2.90 18.71
N PHE A 37 5.19 2.26 17.92
CA PHE A 37 6.16 1.29 18.40
C PHE A 37 7.58 1.62 17.95
N GLU A 38 8.56 1.30 18.79
CA GLU A 38 9.98 1.52 18.48
C GLU A 38 10.57 0.47 17.54
N ARG A 39 10.01 -0.73 17.56
CA ARG A 39 10.38 -1.85 16.69
C ARG A 39 9.14 -2.49 16.12
N ILE A 40 9.20 -2.85 14.84
CA ILE A 40 8.17 -3.57 14.11
C ILE A 40 8.85 -4.74 13.40
N THR A 41 8.37 -5.96 13.62
CA THR A 41 8.79 -7.13 12.84
C THR A 41 7.65 -7.61 11.96
N VAL A 42 7.84 -7.59 10.65
CA VAL A 42 6.90 -8.13 9.67
C VAL A 42 7.32 -9.54 9.30
N VAL A 43 6.51 -10.54 9.66
CA VAL A 43 6.77 -11.95 9.40
C VAL A 43 6.03 -12.40 8.16
N GLU A 44 6.73 -12.98 7.19
CA GLU A 44 6.16 -13.45 5.93
C GLU A 44 6.56 -14.90 5.66
N ARG A 45 5.58 -15.71 5.26
CA ARG A 45 5.80 -17.14 4.94
C ARG A 45 6.60 -17.32 3.65
N ASP A 46 6.40 -16.44 2.68
CA ASP A 46 7.09 -16.50 1.39
C ASP A 46 8.50 -15.87 1.49
N ARG A 47 9.37 -16.22 0.53
CA ARG A 47 10.56 -15.40 0.26
C ARG A 47 10.13 -14.09 -0.40
N LEU A 48 10.69 -12.98 0.08
CA LEU A 48 10.40 -11.66 -0.48
C LEU A 48 11.24 -11.44 -1.74
N PRO A 49 10.62 -11.20 -2.92
CA PRO A 49 11.38 -11.00 -4.14
C PRO A 49 12.08 -9.64 -4.13
N GLN A 50 13.26 -9.58 -4.76
CA GLN A 50 14.02 -8.34 -4.95
C GLN A 50 13.41 -7.44 -6.05
N GLN A 51 12.56 -8.02 -6.89
CA GLN A 51 11.85 -7.37 -7.99
C GLN A 51 10.32 -7.50 -7.79
N PRO A 52 9.50 -6.73 -8.53
CA PRO A 52 8.04 -6.79 -8.45
C PRO A 52 7.49 -8.07 -9.09
N GLU A 53 7.58 -9.17 -8.36
CA GLU A 53 7.20 -10.51 -8.81
C GLU A 53 5.99 -11.07 -8.05
N ILE A 54 5.25 -11.97 -8.71
CA ILE A 54 4.14 -12.71 -8.11
C ILE A 54 4.68 -13.75 -7.12
N ARG A 55 3.98 -13.93 -6.00
CA ARG A 55 4.33 -14.89 -4.97
C ARG A 55 3.12 -15.70 -4.52
N GLN A 56 3.37 -16.92 -4.04
CA GLN A 56 2.31 -17.86 -3.66
C GLN A 56 1.40 -17.35 -2.52
N GLY A 57 1.90 -16.51 -1.62
CA GLY A 57 1.16 -15.82 -0.57
C GLY A 57 0.18 -14.76 -1.04
N VAL A 58 0.24 -14.36 -2.31
CA VAL A 58 -0.65 -13.35 -2.90
C VAL A 58 -1.28 -13.91 -4.17
N PRO A 59 -2.20 -14.89 -4.07
CA PRO A 59 -2.81 -15.51 -5.24
C PRO A 59 -3.55 -14.50 -6.14
N GLN A 60 -3.95 -13.36 -5.57
CA GLN A 60 -4.72 -12.31 -6.24
C GLN A 60 -3.81 -11.29 -6.94
N ALA A 61 -2.49 -11.52 -6.97
CA ALA A 61 -1.52 -10.63 -7.60
C ALA A 61 -1.72 -10.50 -9.12
N ASN A 62 -2.29 -11.52 -9.76
CA ASN A 62 -2.56 -11.55 -11.20
C ASN A 62 -3.90 -10.89 -11.59
N HIS A 63 -4.75 -10.55 -10.63
CA HIS A 63 -6.04 -9.93 -10.92
C HIS A 63 -5.89 -8.44 -11.15
N VAL A 64 -6.79 -7.88 -11.96
CA VAL A 64 -6.93 -6.42 -12.10
C VAL A 64 -7.07 -5.81 -10.70
N HIS A 65 -6.20 -4.86 -10.39
CA HIS A 65 -6.19 -4.17 -9.12
C HIS A 65 -6.47 -2.69 -9.35
N ALA A 66 -7.73 -2.31 -9.23
CA ALA A 66 -8.13 -0.91 -9.25
C ALA A 66 -7.87 -0.31 -7.86
N LEU A 67 -6.82 0.50 -7.74
CA LEU A 67 -6.59 1.31 -6.56
C LEU A 67 -7.56 2.49 -6.58
N LEU A 68 -8.45 2.54 -5.59
CA LEU A 68 -9.42 3.63 -5.46
C LEU A 68 -8.71 4.96 -5.17
N THR A 69 -9.27 6.06 -5.67
CA THR A 69 -8.68 7.40 -5.57
C THR A 69 -8.32 7.82 -4.16
N GLN A 70 -9.16 7.53 -3.16
CA GLN A 70 -8.81 7.84 -1.77
C GLN A 70 -7.64 6.99 -1.26
N GLY A 71 -7.58 5.71 -1.63
CA GLY A 71 -6.45 4.85 -1.30
C GLY A 71 -5.15 5.35 -1.92
N TYR A 72 -5.22 5.83 -3.17
CA TYR A 72 -4.09 6.47 -3.85
C TYR A 72 -3.60 7.73 -3.12
N ARG A 73 -4.51 8.62 -2.72
CA ARG A 73 -4.18 9.84 -1.97
C ARG A 73 -3.53 9.52 -0.62
N ILE A 74 -4.06 8.54 0.11
CA ILE A 74 -3.50 8.09 1.39
C ILE A 74 -2.10 7.50 1.20
N LEU A 75 -1.87 6.74 0.12
CA LEU A 75 -0.55 6.22 -0.18
C LEU A 75 0.47 7.33 -0.44
N GLU A 76 0.09 8.38 -1.17
CA GLU A 76 0.96 9.55 -1.37
C GLU A 76 1.27 10.28 -0.07
N GLU A 77 0.28 10.43 0.82
CA GLU A 77 0.49 11.03 2.14
C GLU A 77 1.44 10.19 3.01
N TRP A 78 1.29 8.86 3.01
CA TRP A 78 2.08 7.97 3.87
C TRP A 78 3.46 7.64 3.32
N PHE A 79 3.62 7.68 1.99
CA PHE A 79 4.84 7.40 1.27
C PHE A 79 5.12 8.51 0.24
N PRO A 80 5.53 9.70 0.70
CA PRO A 80 5.80 10.82 -0.21
C PRO A 80 6.75 10.42 -1.34
N GLY A 81 6.40 10.79 -2.57
CA GLY A 81 7.18 10.44 -3.75
C GLY A 81 6.75 9.14 -4.45
N ILE A 82 5.67 8.50 -3.98
CA ILE A 82 5.22 7.23 -4.55
C ILE A 82 4.62 7.44 -5.95
N GLU A 83 3.92 8.55 -6.20
CA GLU A 83 3.46 8.92 -7.54
C GLU A 83 4.62 8.98 -8.54
N GLU A 84 5.73 9.63 -8.21
CA GLU A 84 6.89 9.76 -9.09
C GLU A 84 7.48 8.39 -9.42
N LYS A 85 7.50 7.46 -8.46
CA LYS A 85 7.92 6.08 -8.71
C LYS A 85 6.96 5.34 -9.64
N LEU A 86 5.65 5.55 -9.49
CA LEU A 86 4.65 4.99 -10.40
C LEU A 86 4.81 5.57 -11.81
N ILE A 87 5.02 6.88 -11.93
CA ILE A 87 5.29 7.57 -13.21
C ILE A 87 6.55 7.01 -13.87
N ALA A 88 7.65 6.90 -13.13
CA ALA A 88 8.91 6.38 -13.64
C ALA A 88 8.81 4.93 -14.13
N ALA A 89 7.89 4.15 -13.57
CA ALA A 89 7.58 2.80 -14.01
C ALA A 89 6.55 2.73 -15.15
N GLY A 90 6.10 3.87 -15.68
CA GLY A 90 5.16 3.95 -16.79
C GLY A 90 3.69 3.72 -16.39
N ALA A 91 3.34 3.90 -15.12
CA ALA A 91 1.95 3.77 -14.67
C ALA A 91 1.04 4.81 -15.36
N PRO A 92 0.05 4.39 -16.16
CA PRO A 92 -0.81 5.34 -16.85
C PRO A 92 -1.71 6.06 -15.84
N CYS A 93 -1.96 7.35 -16.12
CA CYS A 93 -2.92 8.16 -15.42
C CYS A 93 -4.32 7.88 -16.00
N VAL A 94 -5.31 7.69 -15.13
CA VAL A 94 -6.69 7.41 -15.53
C VAL A 94 -7.63 8.33 -14.76
N ASN A 95 -8.40 9.13 -15.48
CA ASN A 95 -9.59 9.81 -14.96
C ASN A 95 -10.79 8.88 -15.09
N TRP A 96 -11.14 8.20 -14.00
CA TRP A 96 -12.17 7.16 -14.02
C TRP A 96 -13.55 7.67 -14.45
N ALA A 97 -13.88 8.93 -14.20
CA ALA A 97 -15.18 9.49 -14.59
C ALA A 97 -15.26 9.88 -16.08
N MET A 98 -14.13 10.14 -16.73
CA MET A 98 -14.05 10.46 -18.16
C MET A 98 -13.75 9.25 -19.03
N GLU A 99 -12.86 8.39 -18.55
CA GLU A 99 -12.25 7.33 -19.35
C GLU A 99 -12.90 5.96 -19.12
N SER A 100 -13.80 5.84 -18.12
CA SER A 100 -14.58 4.62 -17.89
C SER A 100 -16.03 4.76 -18.33
N CYS A 101 -16.61 3.66 -18.80
CA CYS A 101 -18.03 3.55 -19.04
C CYS A 101 -18.67 2.65 -17.97
N PHE A 102 -19.37 3.25 -17.02
CA PHE A 102 -20.20 2.51 -16.08
C PHE A 102 -21.52 2.15 -16.76
N PHE A 103 -21.60 0.93 -17.26
CA PHE A 103 -22.76 0.44 -17.99
C PHE A 103 -23.84 -0.06 -17.03
N HIS A 104 -25.03 0.49 -17.16
CA HIS A 104 -26.22 0.08 -16.41
C HIS A 104 -27.34 -0.30 -17.39
N ALA A 105 -28.50 -0.71 -16.87
CA ALA A 105 -29.64 -1.13 -17.69
C ALA A 105 -30.11 -0.07 -18.71
N TRP A 106 -29.81 1.21 -18.46
CA TRP A 106 -30.19 2.35 -19.29
C TRP A 106 -29.06 2.87 -20.18
N GLY A 107 -27.98 2.09 -20.32
CA GLY A 107 -26.79 2.46 -21.08
C GLY A 107 -25.64 2.96 -20.20
N CYS A 108 -24.69 3.63 -20.84
CA CYS A 108 -23.51 4.17 -20.17
C CYS A 108 -23.86 5.41 -19.34
N ALA A 109 -23.39 5.46 -18.09
CA ALA A 109 -23.45 6.69 -17.30
C ALA A 109 -22.75 7.86 -18.03
N LYS A 110 -23.23 9.08 -17.80
CA LYS A 110 -22.62 10.28 -18.39
C LYS A 110 -21.16 10.40 -17.94
N ARG A 111 -20.27 10.54 -18.91
CA ARG A 111 -18.84 10.77 -18.69
C ARG A 111 -18.55 12.25 -18.55
N SER A 112 -17.81 12.62 -17.51
CA SER A 112 -17.42 14.00 -17.21
C SER A 112 -16.19 14.02 -16.33
N SER A 113 -15.32 15.03 -16.50
CA SER A 113 -14.08 15.14 -15.73
C SER A 113 -14.38 15.33 -14.25
N SER A 114 -13.73 14.53 -13.42
CA SER A 114 -13.73 14.67 -11.97
C SER A 114 -12.31 14.52 -11.41
N ASP A 115 -12.20 14.63 -10.09
CA ASP A 115 -10.99 14.39 -9.32
C ASP A 115 -10.75 12.90 -9.01
N LEU A 116 -11.57 12.00 -9.55
CA LEU A 116 -11.39 10.55 -9.49
C LEU A 116 -10.29 10.11 -10.46
N ILE A 117 -9.06 10.49 -10.13
CA ILE A 117 -7.86 10.26 -10.94
C ILE A 117 -6.90 9.38 -10.15
N THR A 118 -6.36 8.32 -10.78
CA THR A 118 -5.28 7.51 -10.19
C THR A 118 -4.25 7.09 -11.24
N ARG A 119 -3.09 6.63 -10.76
CA ARG A 119 -2.09 5.91 -11.56
C ARG A 119 -2.33 4.41 -11.41
N THR A 120 -2.56 3.69 -12.50
CA THR A 120 -2.77 2.23 -12.42
C THR A 120 -1.45 1.48 -12.51
N CYS A 121 -1.26 0.46 -11.70
CA CYS A 121 -0.07 -0.39 -11.73
C CYS A 121 -0.43 -1.82 -11.31
N SER A 122 0.50 -2.76 -11.50
CA SER A 122 0.31 -4.12 -11.01
C SER A 122 0.44 -4.18 -9.49
N ARG A 123 -0.28 -5.11 -8.86
CA ARG A 123 -0.17 -5.32 -7.42
C ARG A 123 1.25 -5.71 -6.96
N PRO A 124 1.99 -6.61 -7.64
CA PRO A 124 3.39 -6.88 -7.31
C PRO A 124 4.26 -5.61 -7.31
N PHE A 125 4.04 -4.70 -8.26
CA PHE A 125 4.78 -3.44 -8.31
C PHE A 125 4.46 -2.55 -7.13
N LEU A 126 3.17 -2.31 -6.85
CA LEU A 126 2.78 -1.49 -5.71
C LEU A 126 3.29 -2.05 -4.37
N GLU A 127 3.16 -3.36 -4.16
CA GLU A 127 3.65 -4.04 -2.96
C GLU A 127 5.18 -3.91 -2.83
N TRP A 128 5.91 -4.08 -3.92
CA TRP A 128 7.36 -3.92 -3.96
C TRP A 128 7.80 -2.49 -3.62
N VAL A 129 7.14 -1.47 -4.20
CA VAL A 129 7.43 -0.06 -3.91
C VAL A 129 7.19 0.24 -2.43
N VAL A 130 6.00 -0.10 -1.90
CA VAL A 130 5.64 0.14 -0.49
C VAL A 130 6.58 -0.61 0.46
N ARG A 131 6.91 -1.86 0.14
CA ARG A 131 7.90 -2.64 0.91
C ARG A 131 9.27 -1.98 0.90
N GLY A 132 9.69 -1.37 -0.22
CA GLY A 132 10.95 -0.65 -0.33
C GLY A 132 11.05 0.54 0.62
N TYR A 133 9.96 1.32 0.76
CA TYR A 133 9.89 2.40 1.76
C TYR A 133 10.06 1.86 3.17
N LEU A 134 9.32 0.81 3.54
CA LEU A 134 9.39 0.24 4.88
C LEU A 134 10.71 -0.46 5.17
N SER A 135 11.33 -1.10 4.18
CA SER A 135 12.64 -1.73 4.34
C SER A 135 13.76 -0.72 4.57
N SER A 136 13.52 0.57 4.24
CA SER A 136 14.44 1.68 4.49
C SER A 136 14.21 2.32 5.87
N ASP A 137 13.10 2.01 6.55
CA ASP A 137 12.81 2.47 7.91
C ASP A 137 13.54 1.60 8.93
N ARG A 138 14.34 2.22 9.79
CA ARG A 138 15.14 1.53 10.81
C ARG A 138 14.30 0.83 11.88
N GLN A 139 13.04 1.23 12.05
CA GLN A 139 12.13 0.61 13.02
C GLN A 139 11.55 -0.70 12.48
N VAL A 140 11.61 -0.95 11.16
CA VAL A 140 10.92 -2.06 10.51
C VAL A 140 11.92 -3.12 10.06
N GLU A 141 11.68 -4.35 10.50
CA GLU A 141 12.46 -5.53 10.11
C GLU A 141 11.56 -6.56 9.44
N PHE A 142 12.02 -7.15 8.33
CA PHE A 142 11.29 -8.19 7.61
C PHE A 142 11.90 -9.57 7.90
N LEU A 143 11.07 -10.47 8.45
CA LEU A 143 11.40 -11.87 8.64
C LEU A 143 10.68 -12.70 7.59
N SER A 144 11.32 -12.88 6.43
CA SER A 144 10.78 -13.67 5.30
C SER A 144 11.01 -15.17 5.46
N ALA A 145 10.40 -15.98 4.59
CA ALA A 145 10.48 -17.44 4.60
C ALA A 145 10.14 -18.07 5.96
N THR A 146 9.28 -17.42 6.73
CA THR A 146 8.97 -17.75 8.12
C THR A 146 7.47 -17.84 8.32
N GLN A 147 6.98 -19.03 8.69
CA GLN A 147 5.57 -19.26 8.93
C GLN A 147 5.26 -19.23 10.43
N VAL A 148 4.39 -18.32 10.85
CA VAL A 148 3.83 -18.33 12.20
C VAL A 148 2.91 -19.55 12.35
N LYS A 149 3.11 -20.34 13.42
CA LYS A 149 2.33 -21.56 13.69
C LYS A 149 1.17 -21.34 14.67
N GLY A 150 1.28 -20.32 15.52
CA GLY A 150 0.28 -19.99 16.51
C GLY A 150 0.78 -18.90 17.45
N LEU A 151 -0.13 -18.39 18.27
CA LEU A 151 0.18 -17.52 19.39
C LEU A 151 0.21 -18.38 20.65
N LEU A 152 1.29 -18.28 21.44
CA LEU A 152 1.34 -18.89 22.76
C LEU A 152 0.77 -17.88 23.76
N THR A 153 -0.22 -18.32 24.53
CA THR A 153 -0.90 -17.53 25.57
C THR A 153 -0.82 -18.26 26.89
#